data_AF-A0A1S9CFF5-F1
#
_entry.id   AF-A0A1S9CFF5-F1
#
_cell.length_a   1.000
_cell.length_b   1.000
_cell.length_c   1.000
_cell.angle_alpha   90.00
_cell.angle_beta   90.00
_cell.angle_gamma   90.00
#
_symmetry.space_group_name_H-M   'P 1'
#
loop_
_entity.id
_entity.type
_entity.pdbx_description
1 polymer ?
#
loop_
_entity_poly.entity_id
_entity_poly.type
_entity_poly.pdbx_seq_one_letter_code
_entity_poly.pdbx_strand_id
1 'polypeptide(L)'
;MKLSKKILPALATVVLGTTSVFAAGHGSVTVDAGAYDTHKDTLPLSEKYPTLSEYVLDVNQSAEFDGIRFTVEEVLLVDQSIYLTALIQSIDGTPFPTVEYGLGFDRIDIEKVLSAEEQQNEKVYEIVQKLVNSYDMDQLLEIIPMNDLEFLFNNLRIDGYSRGANSGITMIDGSTMRMDMNFDFGTELAGETVKVNVRDLQYWSHNEQQIDVDLSHLIELFEGIDAELEEITNIDSINYVIEDFDGFLINYAGQYIDEEGQNTVKIVSSYNKSNNSGANLHVRNAADGNYIPTHTFSNYLSDETYCDVLEFKVDNIEDIELYISSHTTNVVAQGEATIEVALPAVNTPILSAQNGVNFVNEQGVNVEISSIKVTPMAVELEGQYTGVVEYFTNEIGNMEIVYKDGTTQTLNQHSASGSYQNEGDAEQFYMSLHAGYYNEVIDINNVSGIILHTETINF
;
A
#
# COMPACT_ATOMS: atom_id res chain seq x y z
N MET A 1 8.45 -53.45 31.80
CA MET A 1 9.50 -52.53 31.32
C MET A 1 9.00 -51.12 31.57
N LYS A 2 9.77 -50.29 32.28
CA LYS A 2 9.35 -48.97 32.78
C LYS A 2 9.55 -47.91 31.69
N LEU A 3 8.57 -47.02 31.54
CA LEU A 3 8.68 -45.74 30.83
C LEU A 3 9.86 -44.93 31.37
N SER A 4 10.84 -44.61 30.52
CA SER A 4 11.92 -43.68 30.85
C SER A 4 11.83 -42.43 29.97
N LYS A 5 11.17 -41.41 30.54
CA LYS A 5 11.45 -39.98 30.41
C LYS A 5 12.81 -39.66 29.75
N LYS A 6 12.81 -39.22 28.49
CA LYS A 6 13.99 -38.65 27.82
C LYS A 6 13.67 -37.48 26.86
N ILE A 7 12.59 -36.73 27.11
CA ILE A 7 12.28 -35.50 26.36
C ILE A 7 12.30 -34.23 27.26
N LEU A 8 12.64 -34.36 28.55
CA LEU A 8 12.89 -33.22 29.45
C LEU A 8 14.11 -33.57 30.30
N PRO A 9 15.33 -33.16 29.90
CA PRO A 9 15.85 -31.85 30.31
C PRO A 9 16.91 -31.28 29.34
N ALA A 10 16.50 -30.43 28.41
CA ALA A 10 17.41 -29.51 27.70
C ALA A 10 16.98 -28.03 27.86
N LEU A 11 15.99 -27.78 28.73
CA LEU A 11 15.46 -26.44 29.05
C LEU A 11 16.11 -25.83 30.30
N ALA A 12 17.20 -26.42 30.80
CA ALA A 12 17.90 -25.90 31.96
C ALA A 12 19.26 -25.33 31.53
N THR A 13 19.35 -24.00 31.54
CA THR A 13 20.58 -23.19 31.53
C THR A 13 21.11 -22.81 30.15
N VAL A 14 20.31 -22.07 29.37
CA VAL A 14 20.88 -20.94 28.62
C VAL A 14 20.81 -19.75 29.56
N VAL A 15 21.98 -19.32 30.03
CA VAL A 15 22.15 -18.07 30.78
C VAL A 15 21.76 -16.94 29.85
N LEU A 16 20.59 -16.33 30.11
CA LEU A 16 20.18 -15.08 29.49
C LEU A 16 21.10 -13.97 30.00
N GLY A 17 22.23 -13.78 29.30
CA GLY A 17 22.93 -12.51 29.31
C GLY A 17 22.01 -11.51 28.64
N THR A 18 21.53 -10.54 29.40
CA THR A 18 20.77 -9.40 28.90
C THR A 18 21.68 -8.55 28.02
N THR A 19 21.68 -8.79 26.72
CA THR A 19 21.80 -7.71 25.75
C THR A 19 20.37 -7.29 25.44
N SER A 20 20.04 -6.05 25.81
CA SER A 20 18.80 -5.39 25.46
C SER A 20 18.65 -5.41 23.94
N VAL A 21 17.97 -6.41 23.40
CA VAL A 21 17.54 -6.43 22.01
C VAL A 21 16.17 -5.79 22.01
N PHE A 22 16.08 -4.63 21.37
CA PHE A 22 14.84 -3.91 21.19
C PHE A 22 13.79 -4.88 20.63
N ALA A 23 12.62 -4.89 21.27
CA ALA A 23 11.47 -5.56 20.71
C ALA A 23 11.16 -4.91 19.36
N ALA A 24 11.53 -5.58 18.27
CA ALA A 24 10.77 -5.46 17.04
C ALA A 24 9.39 -6.06 17.34
N GLY A 25 8.54 -5.27 17.99
CA GLY A 25 7.10 -5.49 17.86
C GLY A 25 6.77 -5.47 16.38
N HIS A 26 5.84 -6.33 15.96
CA HIS A 26 5.20 -6.37 14.65
C HIS A 26 5.70 -5.25 13.74
N GLY A 27 6.58 -5.60 12.79
CA GLY A 27 7.20 -4.64 11.89
C GLY A 27 6.17 -3.63 11.45
N SER A 28 6.24 -2.43 12.03
CA SER A 28 5.44 -1.30 11.60
C SER A 28 6.06 -0.91 10.27
N VAL A 29 5.66 -1.59 9.21
CA VAL A 29 5.76 -1.02 7.88
C VAL A 29 4.89 0.23 7.96
N THR A 30 5.50 1.38 8.11
CA THR A 30 4.81 2.66 8.00
C THR A 30 4.44 2.77 6.53
N VAL A 31 3.16 2.51 6.20
CA VAL A 31 2.63 2.93 4.91
C VAL A 31 2.24 4.38 5.15
N ASP A 32 2.96 5.30 4.50
CA ASP A 32 2.53 6.68 4.42
C ASP A 32 1.10 6.63 3.87
N ALA A 33 0.14 7.17 4.62
CA ALA A 33 -1.23 7.27 4.16
C ALA A 33 -1.19 8.10 2.87
N GLY A 34 -1.23 7.43 1.72
CA GLY A 34 -1.27 8.09 0.42
C GLY A 34 -2.43 9.07 0.41
N ALA A 35 -2.22 10.23 -0.21
CA ALA A 35 -3.19 11.31 -0.28
C ALA A 35 -4.60 10.76 -0.51
N TYR A 36 -5.47 10.90 0.49
CA TYR A 36 -6.88 10.56 0.37
C TYR A 36 -7.47 11.41 -0.75
N ASP A 37 -7.97 10.77 -1.81
CA ASP A 37 -8.69 11.48 -2.86
C ASP A 37 -10.02 11.96 -2.27
N THR A 38 -10.17 13.28 -2.14
CA THR A 38 -11.38 13.92 -1.61
C THR A 38 -12.49 14.04 -2.66
N HIS A 39 -12.41 13.27 -3.75
CA HIS A 39 -13.34 13.38 -4.88
C HIS A 39 -14.07 12.08 -5.18
N LYS A 40 -15.23 11.91 -4.54
CA LYS A 40 -16.47 11.25 -4.99
C LYS A 40 -17.42 11.23 -3.82
N ASP A 41 -18.71 11.53 -4.02
CA ASP A 41 -19.74 11.39 -2.99
C ASP A 41 -19.72 9.97 -2.42
N THR A 42 -19.06 9.77 -1.27
CA THR A 42 -19.04 8.49 -0.58
C THR A 42 -20.45 8.25 -0.05
N LEU A 43 -21.13 7.27 -0.64
CA LEU A 43 -22.44 6.79 -0.21
C LEU A 43 -22.29 5.59 0.73
N PRO A 44 -23.29 5.31 1.59
CA PRO A 44 -23.41 4.01 2.26
C PRO A 44 -23.31 2.86 1.25
N LEU A 45 -22.77 1.71 1.65
CA LEU A 45 -22.62 0.53 0.79
C LEU A 45 -23.95 0.08 0.19
N SER A 46 -25.05 0.14 0.95
CA SER A 46 -26.38 -0.24 0.47
C SER A 46 -26.91 0.70 -0.63
N GLU A 47 -26.49 1.97 -0.63
CA GLU A 47 -26.80 2.95 -1.67
C GLU A 47 -25.79 2.90 -2.83
N LYS A 48 -24.51 2.65 -2.54
CA LYS A 48 -23.42 2.48 -3.51
C LYS A 48 -23.63 1.22 -4.35
N TYR A 49 -24.13 0.14 -3.72
CA TYR A 49 -24.37 -1.17 -4.33
C TYR A 49 -25.79 -1.67 -4.07
N PRO A 50 -26.84 -1.06 -4.67
CA PRO A 50 -28.24 -1.40 -4.38
C PRO A 50 -28.59 -2.88 -4.65
N THR A 51 -27.95 -3.49 -5.65
CA THR A 51 -28.13 -4.91 -6.00
C THR A 51 -27.54 -5.88 -4.97
N LEU A 52 -26.64 -5.40 -4.10
CA LEU A 52 -26.04 -6.19 -3.02
C LEU A 52 -26.58 -5.83 -1.64
N SER A 53 -27.59 -4.95 -1.57
CA SER A 53 -28.13 -4.43 -0.31
C SER A 53 -28.59 -5.52 0.68
N GLU A 54 -29.02 -6.70 0.21
CA GLU A 54 -29.37 -7.82 1.09
C GLU A 54 -28.18 -8.51 1.75
N TYR A 55 -26.97 -8.33 1.21
CA TYR A 55 -25.70 -8.83 1.73
C TYR A 55 -24.95 -7.78 2.57
N VAL A 56 -25.41 -6.53 2.55
CA VAL A 56 -24.86 -5.46 3.38
C VAL A 56 -25.39 -5.60 4.81
N LEU A 57 -24.47 -5.71 5.75
CA LEU A 57 -24.78 -5.70 7.18
C LEU A 57 -24.74 -4.27 7.71
N ASP A 58 -25.87 -3.84 8.29
CA ASP A 58 -25.92 -2.62 9.08
C ASP A 58 -25.29 -2.87 10.46
N VAL A 59 -24.17 -2.20 10.75
CA VAL A 59 -23.36 -2.40 11.94
C VAL A 59 -23.68 -1.35 13.01
N ASN A 60 -23.60 -0.07 12.63
CA ASN A 60 -23.83 1.09 13.50
C ASN A 60 -23.17 1.01 14.89
N GLN A 61 -21.95 0.47 14.94
CA GLN A 61 -21.15 0.43 16.16
C GLN A 61 -20.15 1.57 16.15
N SER A 62 -19.96 2.19 17.32
CA SER A 62 -19.11 3.38 17.44
C SER A 62 -18.16 3.31 18.63
N ALA A 63 -17.01 3.93 18.45
CA ALA A 63 -16.03 4.22 19.50
C ALA A 63 -15.70 5.71 19.50
N GLU A 64 -15.38 6.24 20.68
CA GLU A 64 -15.06 7.65 20.87
C GLU A 64 -13.64 7.80 21.41
N PHE A 65 -12.89 8.74 20.85
CA PHE A 65 -11.58 9.13 21.33
C PHE A 65 -11.30 10.57 20.94
N ASP A 66 -10.57 11.29 21.80
CA ASP A 66 -10.12 12.67 21.62
C ASP A 66 -11.09 13.62 20.89
N GLY A 67 -12.36 13.65 21.36
CA GLY A 67 -13.37 14.57 20.85
C GLY A 67 -14.07 14.14 19.55
N ILE A 68 -13.70 12.99 18.96
CA ILE A 68 -14.37 12.43 17.78
C ILE A 68 -15.08 11.10 18.11
N ARG A 69 -16.12 10.80 17.33
CA ARG A 69 -16.79 9.51 17.28
C ARG A 69 -16.53 8.87 15.91
N PHE A 70 -15.93 7.69 15.92
CA PHE A 70 -15.79 6.82 14.75
C PHE A 70 -16.89 5.77 14.80
N THR A 71 -17.71 5.66 13.75
CA THR A 71 -18.83 4.73 13.66
C THR A 71 -18.68 3.89 12.40
N VAL A 72 -18.60 2.56 12.51
CA VAL A 72 -18.77 1.68 11.35
C VAL A 72 -20.25 1.61 11.03
N GLU A 73 -20.66 2.16 9.88
CA GLU A 73 -22.06 2.17 9.43
C GLU A 73 -22.44 0.81 8.86
N GLU A 74 -21.81 0.42 7.75
CA GLU A 74 -22.18 -0.76 6.98
C GLU A 74 -20.94 -1.58 6.62
N VAL A 75 -21.12 -2.89 6.49
CA VAL A 75 -20.09 -3.83 6.04
C VAL A 75 -20.65 -4.77 4.97
N LEU A 76 -19.85 -5.03 3.95
CA LEU A 76 -20.10 -6.01 2.90
C LEU A 76 -18.87 -6.91 2.77
N LEU A 77 -19.10 -8.22 2.87
CA LEU A 77 -18.07 -9.24 2.60
C LEU A 77 -18.28 -9.79 1.18
N VAL A 78 -17.26 -9.66 0.33
CA VAL A 78 -17.22 -10.26 -1.00
C VAL A 78 -16.00 -11.16 -1.07
N ASP A 79 -16.23 -12.48 -1.05
CA ASP A 79 -15.16 -13.48 -0.96
C ASP A 79 -14.24 -13.23 0.25
N GLN A 80 -12.99 -12.82 0.01
CA GLN A 80 -11.99 -12.52 1.03
C GLN A 80 -11.79 -11.01 1.25
N SER A 81 -12.62 -10.18 0.61
CA SER A 81 -12.54 -8.72 0.68
C SER A 81 -13.66 -8.14 1.55
N ILE A 82 -13.29 -7.27 2.48
CA ILE A 82 -14.21 -6.51 3.34
C ILE A 82 -14.31 -5.09 2.82
N TYR A 83 -15.51 -4.70 2.42
CA TYR A 83 -15.87 -3.32 2.12
C TYR A 83 -16.61 -2.75 3.32
N LEU A 84 -16.22 -1.57 3.79
CA LEU A 84 -16.87 -0.91 4.92
C LEU A 84 -17.06 0.58 4.67
N THR A 85 -18.16 1.12 5.19
CA THR A 85 -18.36 2.57 5.30
C THR A 85 -18.38 2.98 6.75
N ALA A 86 -17.77 4.12 7.06
CA ALA A 86 -17.69 4.63 8.42
C ALA A 86 -17.96 6.15 8.47
N LEU A 87 -18.53 6.61 9.57
CA LEU A 87 -18.65 8.03 9.90
C LEU A 87 -17.60 8.45 10.90
N ILE A 88 -17.07 9.65 10.69
CA ILE A 88 -16.29 10.39 11.67
C ILE A 88 -17.09 11.64 12.04
N GLN A 89 -17.37 11.83 13.33
CA GLN A 89 -18.17 12.96 13.83
C GLN A 89 -17.44 13.70 14.93
N SER A 90 -17.43 15.04 14.89
CA SER A 90 -16.98 15.83 16.05
C SER A 90 -18.06 15.80 17.13
N ILE A 91 -17.72 15.31 18.33
CA ILE A 91 -18.67 15.13 19.44
C ILE A 91 -19.25 16.47 19.92
N ASP A 92 -18.44 17.52 19.88
CA ASP A 92 -18.81 18.88 20.27
C ASP A 92 -19.47 19.69 19.13
N GLY A 93 -19.56 19.11 17.92
CA GLY A 93 -20.06 19.78 16.72
C GLY A 93 -19.10 20.82 16.12
N THR A 94 -17.84 20.88 16.60
CA THR A 94 -16.81 21.70 15.98
C THR A 94 -16.56 21.22 14.55
N PRO A 95 -16.58 22.12 13.55
CA PRO A 95 -16.29 21.70 12.19
C PRO A 95 -14.86 21.18 12.04
N PHE A 96 -14.69 20.11 11.27
CA PHE A 96 -13.39 19.66 10.80
C PHE A 96 -12.74 20.75 9.93
N PRO A 97 -11.40 20.86 9.95
CA PRO A 97 -10.67 21.75 9.05
C PRO A 97 -11.04 21.49 7.59
N THR A 98 -11.38 22.55 6.86
CA THR A 98 -11.50 22.47 5.39
C THR A 98 -10.11 22.56 4.80
N VAL A 99 -9.62 21.44 4.27
CA VAL A 99 -8.23 21.30 3.79
C VAL A 99 -8.23 20.89 2.33
N GLU A 100 -7.28 21.42 1.57
CA GLU A 100 -7.10 21.10 0.15
C GLU A 100 -6.50 19.70 -0.04
N TYR A 101 -5.70 19.25 0.93
CA TYR A 101 -5.04 17.95 0.93
C TYR A 101 -5.54 17.10 2.10
N GLY A 102 -5.98 15.88 1.76
CA GLY A 102 -6.82 14.96 2.53
C GLY A 102 -6.71 14.98 4.05
N LEU A 103 -7.87 14.85 4.70
CA LEU A 103 -7.99 14.55 6.12
C LEU A 103 -8.36 13.08 6.28
N GLY A 104 -7.63 12.33 7.10
CA GLY A 104 -7.84 10.90 7.32
C GLY A 104 -7.04 10.36 8.50
N PHE A 105 -7.16 9.07 8.80
CA PHE A 105 -6.46 8.45 9.92
C PHE A 105 -5.04 8.07 9.55
N ASP A 106 -4.08 8.27 10.45
CA ASP A 106 -2.69 7.89 10.21
C ASP A 106 -2.52 6.38 9.98
N ARG A 107 -3.42 5.59 10.58
CA ARG A 107 -3.48 4.15 10.45
C ARG A 107 -4.92 3.68 10.54
N ILE A 108 -5.26 2.83 9.58
CA ILE A 108 -6.47 2.03 9.58
C ILE A 108 -6.10 0.59 9.24
N ASP A 109 -6.51 -0.34 10.08
CA ASP A 109 -6.35 -1.76 9.82
C ASP A 109 -7.55 -2.56 10.30
N ILE A 110 -7.64 -3.77 9.78
CA ILE A 110 -8.66 -4.71 10.16
C ILE A 110 -8.01 -6.07 10.44
N GLU A 111 -8.38 -6.66 11.56
CA GLU A 111 -7.78 -7.90 12.04
C GLU A 111 -8.85 -8.92 12.35
N LYS A 112 -8.66 -10.17 11.94
CA LYS A 112 -9.51 -11.29 12.37
C LYS A 112 -9.35 -11.48 13.88
N VAL A 113 -10.47 -11.60 14.59
CA VAL A 113 -10.46 -12.02 15.99
C VAL A 113 -10.14 -13.51 16.05
N LEU A 114 -8.89 -13.82 16.40
CA LEU A 114 -8.40 -15.18 16.43
C LEU A 114 -9.06 -16.02 17.53
N SER A 115 -9.42 -17.25 17.20
CA SER A 115 -9.83 -18.27 18.16
C SER A 115 -8.68 -18.61 19.14
N ALA A 116 -9.00 -19.28 20.26
CA ALA A 116 -7.97 -19.64 21.25
C ALA A 116 -6.86 -20.54 20.69
N GLU A 117 -7.19 -21.40 19.70
CA GLU A 117 -6.23 -22.25 19.00
C GLU A 117 -5.36 -21.43 18.04
N GLU A 118 -5.96 -20.57 17.24
CA GLU A 118 -5.25 -19.65 16.34
C GLU A 118 -4.30 -18.72 17.11
N GLN A 119 -4.74 -18.14 18.23
CA GLN A 119 -3.88 -17.34 19.12
C GLN A 119 -2.68 -18.14 19.65
N GLN A 120 -2.84 -19.44 19.87
CA GLN A 120 -1.73 -20.30 20.29
C GLN A 120 -0.78 -20.54 19.12
N ASN A 121 -1.30 -20.81 17.91
CA ASN A 121 -0.50 -21.00 16.71
C ASN A 121 0.30 -19.74 16.36
N GLU A 122 -0.31 -18.56 16.44
CA GLU A 122 0.34 -17.27 16.23
C GLU A 122 1.49 -17.04 17.24
N LYS A 123 1.26 -17.34 18.53
CA LYS A 123 2.34 -17.26 19.53
C LYS A 123 3.51 -18.19 19.21
N VAL A 124 3.23 -19.39 18.70
CA VAL A 124 4.28 -20.32 18.28
C VAL A 124 4.98 -19.77 17.04
N TYR A 125 4.25 -19.23 16.06
CA TYR A 125 4.79 -18.59 14.88
C TYR A 125 5.76 -17.44 15.24
N GLU A 126 5.37 -16.55 16.16
CA GLU A 126 6.25 -15.47 16.64
C GLU A 126 7.53 -16.00 17.29
N ILE A 127 7.43 -17.09 18.07
CA ILE A 127 8.59 -17.72 18.70
C ILE A 127 9.53 -18.28 17.63
N VAL A 128 8.99 -18.94 16.61
CA VAL A 128 9.78 -19.47 15.49
C VAL A 128 10.45 -18.31 14.74
N GLN A 129 9.72 -17.24 14.38
CA GLN A 129 10.31 -16.06 13.75
C GLN A 129 11.43 -15.44 14.57
N LYS A 130 11.22 -15.26 15.88
CA LYS A 130 12.26 -14.75 16.79
C LYS A 130 13.48 -15.66 16.80
N LEU A 131 13.30 -16.98 16.78
CA LEU A 131 14.40 -17.93 16.72
C LEU A 131 15.19 -17.76 15.41
N VAL A 132 14.51 -17.70 14.27
CA VAL A 132 15.16 -17.50 12.96
C VAL A 132 15.95 -16.20 12.92
N ASN A 133 15.38 -15.11 13.44
CA ASN A 133 16.03 -13.80 13.42
C ASN A 133 17.17 -13.68 14.45
N SER A 134 17.25 -14.58 15.43
CA SER A 134 18.25 -14.52 16.51
C SER A 134 19.45 -15.43 16.28
N TYR A 135 19.40 -16.33 15.30
CA TYR A 135 20.47 -17.28 15.02
C TYR A 135 21.02 -17.09 13.61
N ASP A 136 22.29 -17.40 13.45
CA ASP A 136 22.88 -17.56 12.13
C ASP A 136 22.17 -18.72 11.40
N MET A 137 21.76 -18.48 10.15
CA MET A 137 20.91 -19.39 9.39
C MET A 137 21.56 -20.76 9.22
N ASP A 138 22.88 -20.82 9.01
CA ASP A 138 23.60 -22.09 8.83
C ASP A 138 23.57 -22.92 10.11
N GLN A 139 23.69 -22.27 11.28
CA GLN A 139 23.61 -22.95 12.58
C GLN A 139 22.18 -23.41 12.92
N LEU A 140 21.18 -22.65 12.51
CA LEU A 140 19.78 -23.02 12.71
C LEU A 140 19.43 -24.25 11.88
N LEU A 141 19.87 -24.30 10.62
CA LEU A 141 19.59 -25.39 9.68
C LEU A 141 20.26 -26.72 10.06
N GLU A 142 21.31 -26.69 10.89
CA GLU A 142 21.87 -27.90 11.52
C GLU A 142 20.93 -28.54 12.56
N ILE A 143 19.98 -27.77 13.11
CA ILE A 143 19.06 -28.19 14.18
C ILE A 143 17.66 -28.43 13.63
N ILE A 144 17.16 -27.53 12.77
CA ILE A 144 15.85 -27.58 12.14
C ILE A 144 16.06 -27.53 10.63
N PRO A 145 15.84 -28.63 9.89
CA PRO A 145 15.95 -28.65 8.44
C PRO A 145 15.03 -27.60 7.79
N MET A 146 15.45 -27.04 6.65
CA MET A 146 14.68 -26.00 5.95
C MET A 146 13.24 -26.43 5.67
N ASN A 147 13.02 -27.67 5.23
CA ASN A 147 11.67 -28.19 4.96
C ASN A 147 10.77 -28.21 6.21
N ASP A 148 11.34 -28.45 7.40
CA ASP A 148 10.58 -28.43 8.65
C ASP A 148 10.28 -26.99 9.09
N LEU A 149 11.22 -26.07 8.83
CA LEU A 149 11.05 -24.64 9.06
C LEU A 149 9.95 -24.06 8.16
N GLU A 150 9.99 -24.38 6.86
CA GLU A 150 8.95 -24.03 5.87
C GLU A 150 7.60 -24.63 6.26
N PHE A 151 7.57 -25.90 6.66
CA PHE A 151 6.35 -26.53 7.14
C PHE A 151 5.79 -25.80 8.37
N LEU A 152 6.64 -25.44 9.35
CA LEU A 152 6.21 -24.70 10.54
C LEU A 152 5.68 -23.31 10.16
N PHE A 153 6.37 -22.56 9.32
CA PHE A 153 5.90 -21.26 8.88
C PHE A 153 4.58 -21.36 8.11
N ASN A 154 4.45 -22.31 7.18
CA ASN A 154 3.24 -22.46 6.36
C ASN A 154 2.03 -22.93 7.17
N ASN A 155 2.21 -23.75 8.21
CA ASN A 155 1.09 -24.25 9.02
C ASN A 155 0.72 -23.35 10.20
N LEU A 156 1.65 -22.51 10.67
CA LEU A 156 1.44 -21.61 11.80
C LEU A 156 1.10 -20.19 11.38
N ARG A 157 1.37 -19.81 10.12
CA ARG A 157 1.00 -18.51 9.56
C ARG A 157 -0.51 -18.39 9.51
N ILE A 158 -1.01 -17.31 10.11
CA ILE A 158 -2.41 -16.93 10.04
C ILE A 158 -2.46 -15.62 9.26
N ASP A 159 -3.01 -15.67 8.05
CA ASP A 159 -3.26 -14.48 7.23
C ASP A 159 -4.56 -13.80 7.68
N GLY A 160 -4.54 -13.34 8.94
CA GLY A 160 -5.67 -12.73 9.64
C GLY A 160 -5.59 -11.21 9.73
N TYR A 161 -4.71 -10.58 8.96
CA TYR A 161 -4.44 -9.15 9.03
C TYR A 161 -4.49 -8.52 7.64
N SER A 162 -5.21 -7.41 7.51
CA SER A 162 -5.23 -6.61 6.30
C SER A 162 -5.15 -5.11 6.63
N ARG A 163 -4.49 -4.36 5.75
CA ARG A 163 -4.42 -2.90 5.81
C ARG A 163 -5.28 -2.34 4.71
N GLY A 164 -5.92 -1.21 4.99
CA GLY A 164 -6.86 -0.61 4.05
C GLY A 164 -6.19 -0.37 2.69
N ALA A 165 -6.83 -0.85 1.64
CA ALA A 165 -6.50 -0.55 0.25
C ALA A 165 -7.60 0.35 -0.31
N ASN A 166 -7.22 1.57 -0.66
CA ASN A 166 -8.07 2.67 -1.14
C ASN A 166 -9.11 3.15 -0.13
N SER A 167 -9.11 4.44 0.13
CA SER A 167 -10.19 5.08 0.89
C SER A 167 -10.56 6.42 0.29
N GLY A 168 -11.85 6.63 0.08
CA GLY A 168 -12.44 7.91 -0.24
C GLY A 168 -13.02 8.54 1.02
N ILE A 169 -12.94 9.86 1.13
CA ILE A 169 -13.46 10.60 2.27
C ILE A 169 -14.31 11.75 1.75
N THR A 170 -15.55 11.81 2.23
CA THR A 170 -16.54 12.84 1.87
C THR A 170 -17.00 13.60 3.10
N MET A 171 -16.93 14.93 3.04
CA MET A 171 -17.54 15.80 4.05
C MET A 171 -19.06 15.85 3.84
N ILE A 172 -19.83 15.28 4.78
CA ILE A 172 -21.30 15.31 4.74
C ILE A 172 -21.81 16.68 5.20
N ASP A 173 -21.27 17.12 6.33
CA ASP A 173 -21.45 18.45 6.88
C ASP A 173 -20.14 18.90 7.53
N GLY A 174 -20.04 20.16 7.96
CA GLY A 174 -18.79 20.68 8.52
C GLY A 174 -18.21 19.85 9.66
N SER A 175 -19.02 19.08 10.40
CA SER A 175 -18.65 18.29 11.59
C SER A 175 -18.75 16.78 11.40
N THR A 176 -19.11 16.31 10.20
CA THR A 176 -19.37 14.90 9.90
C THR A 176 -18.77 14.53 8.55
N MET A 177 -17.98 13.45 8.53
CA MET A 177 -17.40 12.89 7.32
C MET A 177 -17.77 11.42 7.18
N ARG A 178 -17.85 10.94 5.94
CA ARG A 178 -17.96 9.53 5.62
C ARG A 178 -16.70 9.04 4.91
N MET A 179 -16.24 7.87 5.31
CA MET A 179 -15.16 7.14 4.68
C MET A 179 -15.68 5.85 4.07
N ASP A 180 -15.15 5.45 2.92
CA ASP A 180 -15.23 4.08 2.41
C ASP A 180 -13.85 3.44 2.40
N MET A 181 -13.80 2.15 2.70
CA MET A 181 -12.55 1.40 2.81
C MET A 181 -12.75 -0.02 2.28
N ASN A 182 -11.72 -0.58 1.64
CA ASN A 182 -11.64 -1.98 1.24
C ASN A 182 -10.42 -2.65 1.88
N PHE A 183 -10.55 -3.92 2.27
CA PHE A 183 -9.50 -4.72 2.88
C PHE A 183 -9.55 -6.14 2.32
N ASP A 184 -8.47 -6.57 1.68
CA ASP A 184 -8.34 -7.93 1.14
C ASP A 184 -7.59 -8.83 2.13
N PHE A 185 -8.09 -10.04 2.36
CA PHE A 185 -7.47 -11.05 3.20
C PHE A 185 -7.02 -12.26 2.39
N GLY A 186 -6.07 -13.03 2.93
CA GLY A 186 -5.68 -14.31 2.34
C GLY A 186 -6.53 -15.50 2.84
N THR A 187 -7.57 -15.25 3.63
CA THR A 187 -8.38 -16.29 4.29
C THR A 187 -9.87 -16.00 4.18
N GLU A 188 -10.70 -17.05 4.26
CA GLU A 188 -12.16 -16.92 4.31
C GLU A 188 -12.59 -16.32 5.67
N LEU A 189 -13.46 -15.31 5.61
CA LEU A 189 -13.90 -14.54 6.78
C LEU A 189 -15.41 -14.67 7.07
N ALA A 190 -16.11 -15.54 6.32
CA ALA A 190 -17.55 -15.69 6.43
C ALA A 190 -17.97 -16.09 7.86
N GLY A 191 -18.77 -15.24 8.51
CA GLY A 191 -19.24 -15.45 9.87
C GLY A 191 -18.20 -15.26 10.98
N GLU A 192 -17.01 -14.80 10.64
CA GLU A 192 -15.96 -14.46 11.60
C GLU A 192 -16.22 -13.08 12.25
N THR A 193 -15.52 -12.79 13.34
CA THR A 193 -15.48 -11.44 13.93
C THR A 193 -14.16 -10.78 13.56
N VAL A 194 -14.21 -9.50 13.19
CA VAL A 194 -13.04 -8.68 12.91
C VAL A 194 -12.98 -7.47 13.85
N LYS A 195 -11.78 -6.94 14.05
CA LYS A 195 -11.51 -5.69 14.74
C LYS A 195 -11.13 -4.64 13.72
N VAL A 196 -11.89 -3.55 13.66
CA VAL A 196 -11.53 -2.35 12.90
C VAL A 196 -10.79 -1.43 13.85
N ASN A 197 -9.53 -1.15 13.55
CA ASN A 197 -8.67 -0.28 14.34
C ASN A 197 -8.40 1.01 13.56
N VAL A 198 -8.55 2.14 14.24
CA VAL A 198 -8.18 3.46 13.73
C VAL A 198 -7.26 4.16 14.73
N ARG A 199 -6.31 4.94 14.22
CA ARG A 199 -5.41 5.77 15.03
C ARG A 199 -5.25 7.14 14.41
N ASP A 200 -5.13 8.14 15.27
CA ASP A 200 -4.80 9.55 15.00
C ASP A 200 -5.45 10.13 13.74
N LEU A 201 -6.50 10.93 13.89
CA LEU A 201 -7.07 11.68 12.78
C LEU A 201 -6.17 12.88 12.46
N GLN A 202 -5.73 13.01 11.22
CA GLN A 202 -4.79 14.04 10.79
C GLN A 202 -5.10 14.56 9.39
N TYR A 203 -4.53 15.71 9.03
CA TYR A 203 -4.51 16.22 7.67
C TYR A 203 -3.15 16.77 7.30
N TRP A 204 -2.88 16.87 6.01
CA TRP A 204 -1.67 17.53 5.53
C TRP A 204 -1.97 18.96 5.13
N SER A 205 -1.24 19.90 5.72
CA SER A 205 -1.13 21.24 5.16
C SER A 205 0.04 21.24 4.18
N HIS A 206 -0.24 21.60 2.94
CA HIS A 206 0.78 21.88 1.95
C HIS A 206 1.11 23.37 1.95
N ASN A 207 2.39 23.71 1.96
CA ASN A 207 2.86 25.05 1.72
C ASN A 207 3.93 25.00 0.64
N GLU A 208 3.69 25.67 -0.46
CA GLU A 208 4.68 25.82 -1.51
C GLU A 208 5.14 27.26 -1.57
N GLN A 209 6.45 27.47 -1.55
CA GLN A 209 7.05 28.79 -1.63
C GLN A 209 8.15 28.80 -2.67
N GLN A 210 8.18 29.87 -3.46
CA GLN A 210 9.31 30.17 -4.32
C GLN A 210 10.51 30.52 -3.44
N ILE A 211 11.67 29.99 -3.80
CA ILE A 211 12.92 30.35 -3.17
C ILE A 211 13.53 31.47 -4.00
N ASP A 212 13.84 32.61 -3.37
CA ASP A 212 14.57 33.71 -4.02
C ASP A 212 16.06 33.37 -4.08
N VAL A 213 16.42 32.48 -5.01
CA VAL A 213 17.79 32.03 -5.26
C VAL A 213 18.11 32.14 -6.74
N ASP A 214 19.18 32.86 -7.04
CA ASP A 214 19.81 32.83 -8.36
C ASP A 214 20.59 31.51 -8.49
N LEU A 215 20.04 30.58 -9.27
CA LEU A 215 20.63 29.25 -9.49
C LEU A 215 22.01 29.33 -10.14
N SER A 216 22.25 30.33 -11.01
CA SER A 216 23.58 30.55 -11.62
C SER A 216 24.59 30.90 -10.54
N HIS A 217 24.23 31.81 -9.64
CA HIS A 217 25.06 32.17 -8.50
C HIS A 217 25.27 31.00 -7.54
N LEU A 218 24.23 30.20 -7.29
CA LEU A 218 24.33 29.02 -6.46
C LEU A 218 25.35 28.02 -7.02
N ILE A 219 25.32 27.75 -8.33
CA ILE A 219 26.29 26.85 -8.99
C ILE A 219 27.71 27.42 -8.92
N GLU A 220 27.89 28.73 -9.09
CA GLU A 220 29.20 29.38 -8.90
C GLU A 220 29.75 29.19 -7.48
N LEU A 221 28.88 29.22 -6.44
CA LEU A 221 29.29 28.99 -5.05
C LEU A 221 29.83 27.56 -4.82
N PHE A 222 29.38 26.60 -5.61
CA PHE A 222 29.79 25.20 -5.56
C PHE A 222 30.85 24.83 -6.62
N GLU A 223 31.35 25.81 -7.39
CA GLU A 223 32.34 25.58 -8.44
C GLU A 223 33.64 24.99 -7.84
N GLY A 224 34.10 23.87 -8.40
CA GLY A 224 35.31 23.18 -7.98
C GLY A 224 35.11 22.11 -6.90
N ILE A 225 33.87 21.84 -6.49
CA ILE A 225 33.52 20.66 -5.70
C ILE A 225 33.22 19.50 -6.66
N ASP A 226 34.15 18.56 -6.75
CA ASP A 226 33.99 17.31 -7.50
C ASP A 226 33.35 16.29 -6.56
N ALA A 227 32.06 16.02 -6.73
CA ALA A 227 31.32 15.18 -5.80
C ALA A 227 30.72 13.98 -6.54
N GLU A 228 31.37 12.82 -6.41
CA GLU A 228 30.75 11.54 -6.71
C GLU A 228 29.61 11.29 -5.69
N LEU A 229 28.51 10.68 -6.14
CA LEU A 229 27.28 10.50 -5.35
C LEU A 229 27.49 9.84 -3.97
N GLU A 230 28.50 8.98 -3.84
CA GLU A 230 28.86 8.29 -2.59
C GLU A 230 29.59 9.19 -1.58
N GLU A 231 30.16 10.33 -1.99
CA GLU A 231 30.84 11.27 -1.09
C GLU A 231 29.93 12.40 -0.58
N ILE A 232 28.84 12.71 -1.31
CA ILE A 232 27.94 13.84 -1.00
C ILE A 232 27.22 13.69 0.35
N THR A 233 27.00 12.46 0.82
CA THR A 233 26.38 12.18 2.13
C THR A 233 27.28 12.54 3.33
N ASN A 234 28.56 12.86 3.10
CA ASN A 234 29.53 13.25 4.13
C ASN A 234 30.08 14.69 3.95
N ILE A 235 29.51 15.48 3.04
CA ILE A 235 30.01 16.84 2.76
C ILE A 235 29.51 17.81 3.85
N ASP A 236 30.33 17.99 4.88
CA ASP A 236 30.22 19.06 5.88
C ASP A 236 30.61 20.45 5.34
N SER A 237 30.71 20.63 4.02
CA SER A 237 31.33 21.82 3.42
C SER A 237 30.43 22.50 2.40
N ILE A 238 29.86 23.63 2.85
CA ILE A 238 29.07 24.63 2.14
C ILE A 238 27.58 24.23 2.01
N ASN A 239 26.77 24.68 2.96
CA ASN A 239 25.32 24.52 2.89
C ASN A 239 24.68 25.88 2.61
N TYR A 240 23.75 25.95 1.65
CA TYR A 240 22.86 27.09 1.51
C TYR A 240 21.62 26.83 2.38
N VAL A 241 21.49 27.59 3.47
CA VAL A 241 20.38 27.48 4.41
C VAL A 241 19.20 28.27 3.88
N ILE A 242 18.03 27.64 3.82
CA ILE A 242 16.78 28.32 3.46
C ILE A 242 16.05 28.69 4.75
N GLU A 243 16.18 29.96 5.17
CA GLU A 243 15.74 30.42 6.50
C GLU A 243 14.24 30.23 6.77
N ASP A 244 13.42 30.26 5.72
CA ASP A 244 11.96 30.12 5.82
C ASP A 244 11.49 28.65 5.93
N PHE A 245 12.41 27.67 5.76
CA PHE A 245 12.12 26.24 5.85
C PHE A 245 13.04 25.56 6.86
N ASP A 246 12.52 25.33 8.07
CA ASP A 246 13.27 24.81 9.22
C ASP A 246 14.07 23.53 8.87
N GLY A 247 15.39 23.68 8.83
CA GLY A 247 16.32 22.59 8.56
C GLY A 247 16.49 22.18 7.10
N PHE A 248 15.90 22.89 6.12
CA PHE A 248 16.13 22.62 4.69
C PHE A 248 17.41 23.27 4.20
N LEU A 249 18.27 22.47 3.56
CA LEU A 249 19.58 22.85 3.07
C LEU A 249 19.74 22.45 1.61
N ILE A 250 20.37 23.31 0.82
CA ILE A 250 20.98 22.89 -0.45
C ILE A 250 22.46 22.63 -0.17
N ASN A 251 22.85 21.36 -0.29
CA ASN A 251 24.21 20.88 -0.03
C ASN A 251 25.10 20.94 -1.26
N TYR A 252 24.51 20.96 -2.45
CA TYR A 252 25.22 21.07 -3.71
C TYR A 252 24.32 21.56 -4.84
N ALA A 253 24.87 22.36 -5.74
CA ALA A 253 24.28 22.63 -7.05
C ALA A 253 25.38 22.65 -8.12
N GLY A 254 25.17 21.96 -9.23
CA GLY A 254 26.15 21.87 -10.31
C GLY A 254 25.49 21.74 -11.68
N GLN A 255 26.26 22.07 -12.71
CA GLN A 255 25.84 21.99 -14.10
C GLN A 255 26.85 21.19 -14.92
N TYR A 256 26.37 20.29 -15.77
CA TYR A 256 27.21 19.49 -16.65
C TYR A 256 26.51 19.20 -17.98
N ILE A 257 27.28 18.76 -18.98
CA ILE A 257 26.74 18.26 -20.24
C ILE A 257 26.65 16.74 -20.13
N ASP A 258 25.45 16.19 -20.26
CA ASP A 258 25.20 14.75 -20.16
C ASP A 258 25.69 13.98 -21.41
N GLU A 259 25.55 12.65 -21.38
CA GLU A 259 25.97 11.77 -22.47
C GLU A 259 25.20 12.03 -23.80
N GLU A 260 24.03 12.65 -23.71
CA GLU A 260 23.20 13.04 -24.86
C GLU A 260 23.57 14.42 -25.41
N GLY A 261 24.56 15.10 -24.79
CA GLY A 261 24.98 16.45 -25.14
C GLY A 261 24.04 17.54 -24.64
N GLN A 262 23.16 17.22 -23.70
CA GLN A 262 22.19 18.14 -23.11
C GLN A 262 22.74 18.76 -21.84
N ASN A 263 22.32 19.99 -21.58
CA ASN A 263 22.73 20.72 -20.40
C ASN A 263 21.86 20.33 -19.21
N THR A 264 22.48 19.77 -18.19
CA THR A 264 21.80 19.18 -17.04
C THR A 264 22.28 19.85 -15.76
N VAL A 265 21.32 20.19 -14.92
CA VAL A 265 21.56 20.72 -13.58
C VAL A 265 21.28 19.62 -12.57
N LYS A 266 22.17 19.52 -11.57
CA LYS A 266 22.05 18.63 -10.42
C LYS A 266 22.00 19.46 -9.15
N ILE A 267 21.00 19.24 -8.32
CA ILE A 267 20.88 19.83 -6.99
C ILE A 267 20.81 18.71 -5.97
N VAL A 268 21.57 18.81 -4.89
CA VAL A 268 21.43 17.93 -3.73
C VAL A 268 20.96 18.76 -2.56
N SER A 269 19.82 18.38 -1.99
CA SER A 269 19.24 19.02 -0.81
C SER A 269 19.10 18.02 0.32
N SER A 270 19.12 18.51 1.55
CA SER A 270 18.75 17.71 2.72
C SER A 270 17.81 18.47 3.63
N TYR A 271 17.04 17.71 4.39
CA TYR A 271 16.21 18.26 5.45
C TYR A 271 16.09 17.25 6.59
N ASN A 272 15.98 17.77 7.80
CA ASN A 272 15.58 16.95 8.94
C ASN A 272 14.09 16.67 8.83
N LYS A 273 13.72 15.41 8.58
CA LYS A 273 12.32 15.01 8.66
C LYS A 273 11.96 14.94 10.13
N SER A 274 11.26 15.94 10.63
CA SER A 274 10.51 15.74 11.87
C SER A 274 9.42 14.70 11.60
N ASN A 275 8.99 13.94 12.61
CA ASN A 275 7.94 12.92 12.46
C ASN A 275 6.66 13.43 11.77
N ASN A 276 6.44 14.75 11.73
CA ASN A 276 5.24 15.39 11.23
C ASN A 276 5.49 16.40 10.08
N SER A 277 6.68 16.46 9.49
CA SER A 277 6.92 17.38 8.36
C SER A 277 7.96 16.87 7.36
N GLY A 278 7.67 17.03 6.06
CA GLY A 278 8.60 16.77 4.96
C GLY A 278 8.69 17.96 4.02
N ALA A 279 9.77 18.05 3.25
CA ALA A 279 9.97 19.11 2.27
C ALA A 279 10.58 18.53 0.99
N ASN A 280 10.16 19.04 -0.16
CA ASN A 280 10.67 18.64 -1.47
C ASN A 280 11.05 19.88 -2.26
N LEU A 281 12.18 19.81 -2.97
CA LEU A 281 12.57 20.81 -3.95
C LEU A 281 11.91 20.51 -5.29
N HIS A 282 11.31 21.52 -5.89
CA HIS A 282 10.73 21.51 -7.22
C HIS A 282 11.37 22.57 -8.09
N VAL A 283 11.24 22.37 -9.40
CA VAL A 283 11.79 23.28 -10.40
C VAL A 283 10.72 23.62 -11.42
N ARG A 284 10.60 24.90 -11.73
CA ARG A 284 9.67 25.42 -12.74
C ARG A 284 10.39 26.26 -13.77
N ASN A 285 9.82 26.32 -14.96
CA ASN A 285 10.24 27.27 -15.98
C ASN A 285 9.63 28.65 -15.69
N ALA A 286 10.48 29.68 -15.56
CA ALA A 286 10.07 31.04 -15.23
C ALA A 286 9.15 31.68 -16.31
N ALA A 287 9.25 31.22 -17.55
CA ALA A 287 8.53 31.80 -18.68
C ALA A 287 7.06 31.37 -18.77
N ASP A 288 6.74 30.12 -18.38
CA ASP A 288 5.40 29.56 -18.47
C ASP A 288 4.83 29.05 -17.14
N GLY A 289 5.63 28.98 -16.09
CA GLY A 289 5.26 28.52 -14.75
C GLY A 289 5.05 27.00 -14.65
N ASN A 290 5.35 26.23 -15.68
CA ASN A 290 5.17 24.78 -15.66
C ASN A 290 6.32 24.10 -14.91
N TYR A 291 6.00 23.01 -14.21
CA TYR A 291 7.00 22.14 -13.60
C TYR A 291 7.87 21.48 -14.66
N ILE A 292 9.18 21.49 -14.41
CA ILE A 292 10.16 20.79 -15.25
C ILE A 292 10.23 19.34 -14.78
N PRO A 293 10.12 18.34 -15.67
CA PRO A 293 10.33 16.94 -15.30
C PRO A 293 11.73 16.74 -14.71
N THR A 294 11.78 16.19 -13.50
CA THR A 294 13.01 15.92 -12.77
C THR A 294 13.21 14.42 -12.57
N HIS A 295 14.45 13.98 -12.59
CA HIS A 295 14.83 12.69 -12.05
C HIS A 295 15.22 12.90 -10.58
N THR A 296 14.46 12.30 -9.67
CA THR A 296 14.65 12.47 -8.22
C THR A 296 15.04 11.15 -7.59
N PHE A 297 16.12 11.17 -6.81
CA PHE A 297 16.54 10.07 -5.96
C PHE A 297 16.59 10.53 -4.51
N SER A 298 15.85 9.85 -3.64
CA SER A 298 15.81 10.16 -2.20
C SER A 298 16.52 9.07 -1.41
N ASN A 299 17.34 9.46 -0.45
CA ASN A 299 18.04 8.56 0.46
C ASN A 299 17.75 8.92 1.93
N TYR A 300 17.53 7.90 2.74
CA TYR A 300 17.29 8.04 4.18
C TYR A 300 18.57 7.73 4.95
N LEU A 301 19.12 8.73 5.63
CA LEU A 301 20.31 8.56 6.46
C LEU A 301 19.92 8.09 7.87
N SER A 302 20.84 7.41 8.54
CA SER A 302 20.61 6.80 9.86
C SER A 302 20.33 7.78 10.99
N ASP A 303 20.51 9.08 10.75
CA ASP A 303 20.33 10.18 11.70
C ASP A 303 19.02 10.95 11.48
N GLU A 304 18.05 10.37 10.76
CA GLU A 304 16.74 10.96 10.42
C GLU A 304 16.81 12.09 9.37
N THR A 305 17.98 12.32 8.77
CA THR A 305 18.16 13.24 7.64
C THR A 305 17.69 12.58 6.34
N TYR A 306 16.82 13.27 5.61
CA TYR A 306 16.48 12.92 4.23
C TYR A 306 17.36 13.71 3.29
N CYS A 307 17.88 13.05 2.26
CA CYS A 307 18.70 13.65 1.22
C CYS A 307 18.07 13.38 -0.14
N ASP A 308 17.79 14.44 -0.89
CA ASP A 308 17.24 14.37 -2.23
C ASP A 308 18.26 14.84 -3.24
N VAL A 309 18.45 14.03 -4.28
CA VAL A 309 19.20 14.38 -5.48
C VAL A 309 18.20 14.63 -6.58
N LEU A 310 18.21 15.85 -7.10
CA LEU A 310 17.33 16.30 -8.17
C LEU A 310 18.16 16.63 -9.40
N GLU A 311 17.86 15.97 -10.52
CA GLU A 311 18.50 16.22 -11.81
C GLU A 311 17.47 16.59 -12.87
N PHE A 312 17.75 17.64 -13.64
CA PHE A 312 16.84 18.13 -14.69
C PHE A 312 17.58 18.80 -15.83
N LYS A 313 16.98 18.70 -17.01
CA LYS A 313 17.53 19.22 -18.26
C LYS A 313 17.06 20.65 -18.47
N VAL A 314 17.97 21.55 -18.86
CA VAL A 314 17.67 22.97 -19.06
C VAL A 314 18.30 23.52 -20.34
N ASP A 315 17.53 24.31 -21.08
CA ASP A 315 18.05 25.06 -22.22
C ASP A 315 18.85 26.29 -21.75
N ASN A 316 18.32 26.98 -20.73
CA ASN A 316 18.93 28.15 -20.12
C ASN A 316 18.61 28.16 -18.62
N ILE A 317 19.65 28.39 -17.81
CA ILE A 317 19.53 28.35 -16.35
C ILE A 317 18.91 29.60 -15.75
N GLU A 318 18.98 30.73 -16.46
CA GLU A 318 18.36 32.00 -16.07
C GLU A 318 16.82 31.93 -16.12
N ASP A 319 16.26 30.94 -16.82
CA ASP A 319 14.81 30.74 -17.00
C ASP A 319 14.23 29.74 -15.97
N ILE A 320 14.94 29.51 -14.86
CA ILE A 320 14.62 28.50 -13.85
C ILE A 320 14.24 29.15 -12.53
N GLU A 321 13.13 28.69 -11.95
CA GLU A 321 12.70 29.04 -10.60
C GLU A 321 12.69 27.79 -9.71
N LEU A 322 13.25 27.93 -8.52
CA LEU A 322 13.23 26.89 -7.49
C LEU A 322 12.06 27.11 -6.53
N TYR A 323 11.37 26.04 -6.20
CA TYR A 323 10.26 26.04 -5.25
C TYR A 323 10.49 24.97 -4.20
N ILE A 324 10.19 25.26 -2.94
CA ILE A 324 10.08 24.22 -1.92
C ILE A 324 8.61 24.02 -1.60
N SER A 325 8.17 22.78 -1.71
CA SER A 325 6.92 22.35 -1.07
C SER A 325 7.24 21.73 0.27
N SER A 326 6.60 22.17 1.34
CA SER A 326 6.54 21.42 2.59
C SER A 326 5.16 20.86 2.83
N HIS A 327 5.14 19.71 3.48
CA HIS A 327 3.93 19.06 3.96
C HIS A 327 4.08 18.94 5.47
N THR A 328 3.13 19.48 6.21
CA THR A 328 3.06 19.32 7.66
C THR A 328 1.81 18.53 7.99
N THR A 329 2.00 17.46 8.76
CA THR A 329 0.92 16.66 9.32
C THR A 329 0.38 17.38 10.55
N ASN A 330 -0.89 17.75 10.49
CA ASN A 330 -1.62 18.40 11.57
C ASN A 330 -2.59 17.39 12.20
N VAL A 331 -2.42 17.12 13.50
CA VAL A 331 -3.28 16.19 14.23
C VAL A 331 -4.58 16.90 14.61
N VAL A 332 -5.71 16.30 14.24
CA VAL A 332 -7.07 16.74 14.59
C VAL A 332 -7.54 16.06 15.86
N ALA A 333 -7.29 14.76 15.98
CA ALA A 333 -7.62 13.96 17.16
C ALA A 333 -6.54 12.90 17.38
N GLN A 334 -5.96 12.85 18.58
CA GLN A 334 -4.90 11.93 18.97
C GLN A 334 -5.45 10.78 19.84
N GLY A 335 -5.27 9.55 19.39
CA GLY A 335 -5.69 8.35 20.12
C GLY A 335 -5.97 7.17 19.20
N GLU A 336 -6.45 6.09 19.80
CA GLU A 336 -6.83 4.86 19.10
C GLU A 336 -8.26 4.46 19.45
N ALA A 337 -8.94 3.85 18.48
CA ALA A 337 -10.23 3.21 18.69
C ALA A 337 -10.28 1.85 17.99
N THR A 338 -10.93 0.90 18.65
CA THR A 338 -11.18 -0.45 18.13
C THR A 338 -12.66 -0.76 18.20
N ILE A 339 -13.22 -1.24 17.09
CA ILE A 339 -14.61 -1.69 16.99
C ILE A 339 -14.63 -3.15 16.55
N GLU A 340 -15.32 -4.01 17.29
CA GLU A 340 -15.52 -5.42 16.91
C GLU A 340 -16.77 -5.56 16.04
N VAL A 341 -16.59 -6.09 14.83
CA VAL A 341 -17.65 -6.28 13.84
C VAL A 341 -17.79 -7.76 13.54
N ALA A 342 -18.99 -8.29 13.73
CA ALA A 342 -19.32 -9.64 13.27
C ALA A 342 -19.65 -9.58 11.78
N LEU A 343 -18.96 -10.37 10.97
CA LEU A 343 -19.16 -10.42 9.53
C LEU A 343 -20.38 -11.26 9.17
N PRO A 344 -21.02 -11.00 8.02
CA PRO A 344 -22.11 -11.84 7.54
C PRO A 344 -21.62 -13.27 7.32
N ALA A 345 -22.43 -14.24 7.76
CA ALA A 345 -22.17 -15.67 7.52
C ALA A 345 -22.56 -16.13 6.11
N VAL A 346 -23.29 -15.27 5.38
CA VAL A 346 -23.73 -15.54 4.01
C VAL A 346 -22.85 -14.70 3.08
N ASN A 347 -22.00 -15.37 2.32
CA ASN A 347 -21.19 -14.71 1.29
C ASN A 347 -22.07 -14.31 0.10
N THR A 348 -21.66 -13.24 -0.57
CA THR A 348 -22.17 -12.93 -1.90
C THR A 348 -21.97 -14.11 -2.85
N PRO A 349 -22.85 -14.29 -3.86
CA PRO A 349 -22.68 -15.36 -4.84
C PRO A 349 -21.37 -15.21 -5.60
N ILE A 350 -20.68 -16.33 -5.82
CA ILE A 350 -19.43 -16.42 -6.59
C ILE A 350 -19.61 -17.51 -7.64
N LEU A 351 -19.09 -17.28 -8.85
CA LEU A 351 -18.93 -18.32 -9.86
C LEU A 351 -17.46 -18.69 -9.97
N SER A 352 -17.17 -19.97 -10.12
CA SER A 352 -15.81 -20.46 -10.31
C SER A 352 -15.78 -21.52 -11.39
N ALA A 353 -14.86 -21.39 -12.34
CA ALA A 353 -14.62 -22.42 -13.35
C ALA A 353 -13.54 -23.36 -12.84
N GLN A 354 -13.82 -24.67 -12.81
CA GLN A 354 -12.85 -25.67 -12.38
C GLN A 354 -11.89 -26.13 -13.48
N ASN A 355 -12.19 -25.80 -14.74
CA ASN A 355 -11.34 -26.16 -15.86
C ASN A 355 -10.41 -24.99 -16.15
N GLY A 356 -9.11 -25.20 -15.93
CA GLY A 356 -8.09 -24.24 -16.36
C GLY A 356 -8.08 -24.09 -17.88
N VAL A 357 -7.61 -22.94 -18.35
CA VAL A 357 -7.53 -22.60 -19.78
C VAL A 357 -6.09 -22.41 -20.18
N ASN A 358 -5.73 -23.02 -21.30
CA ASN A 358 -4.38 -22.99 -21.84
C ASN A 358 -4.43 -22.43 -23.26
N PHE A 359 -3.74 -21.34 -23.51
CA PHE A 359 -3.63 -20.76 -24.85
C PHE A 359 -2.24 -20.19 -25.09
N VAL A 360 -1.94 -19.95 -26.36
CA VAL A 360 -0.75 -19.22 -26.78
C VAL A 360 -1.19 -17.82 -27.18
N ASN A 361 -0.61 -16.79 -26.56
CA ASN A 361 -0.96 -15.42 -26.88
C ASN A 361 -0.35 -14.95 -28.21
N GLU A 362 -0.63 -13.71 -28.62
CA GLU A 362 -0.17 -13.16 -29.90
C GLU A 362 1.36 -13.06 -30.01
N GLN A 363 2.07 -13.04 -28.88
CA GLN A 363 3.52 -12.97 -28.80
C GLN A 363 4.19 -14.35 -28.75
N GLY A 364 3.41 -15.44 -28.71
CA GLY A 364 3.93 -16.81 -28.63
C GLY A 364 4.22 -17.29 -27.20
N VAL A 365 3.75 -16.58 -26.17
CA VAL A 365 3.85 -16.99 -24.77
C VAL A 365 2.73 -17.97 -24.45
N ASN A 366 3.05 -19.08 -23.77
CA ASN A 366 2.03 -19.99 -23.25
C ASN A 366 1.45 -19.41 -21.96
N VAL A 367 0.13 -19.26 -21.91
CA VAL A 367 -0.63 -18.81 -20.74
C VAL A 367 -1.46 -19.97 -20.23
N GLU A 368 -1.24 -20.35 -18.98
CA GLU A 368 -2.05 -21.33 -18.25
C GLU A 368 -2.81 -20.63 -17.14
N ILE A 369 -4.13 -20.57 -17.26
CA ILE A 369 -5.02 -20.04 -16.21
C ILE A 369 -5.54 -21.23 -15.42
N SER A 370 -5.16 -21.33 -14.15
CA SER A 370 -5.56 -22.42 -13.25
C SER A 370 -6.84 -22.12 -12.47
N SER A 371 -7.16 -20.84 -12.27
CA SER A 371 -8.35 -20.42 -11.52
C SER A 371 -9.03 -19.24 -12.19
N ILE A 372 -10.35 -19.30 -12.27
CA ILE A 372 -11.21 -18.21 -12.74
C ILE A 372 -12.34 -18.08 -11.74
N LYS A 373 -12.41 -16.92 -11.09
CA LYS A 373 -13.43 -16.59 -10.11
C LYS A 373 -14.16 -15.32 -10.54
N VAL A 374 -15.48 -15.32 -10.45
CA VAL A 374 -16.32 -14.13 -10.68
C VAL A 374 -17.03 -13.80 -9.40
N THR A 375 -16.70 -12.65 -8.84
CA THR A 375 -17.38 -12.04 -7.70
C THR A 375 -18.22 -10.86 -8.20
N PRO A 376 -19.17 -10.35 -7.40
CA PRO A 376 -19.91 -9.15 -7.77
C PRO A 376 -19.03 -7.91 -8.01
N MET A 377 -17.78 -7.90 -7.52
CA MET A 377 -16.88 -6.76 -7.63
C MET A 377 -15.83 -6.93 -8.73
N ALA A 378 -15.42 -8.17 -9.03
CA ALA A 378 -14.33 -8.42 -9.96
C ALA A 378 -14.38 -9.82 -10.58
N VAL A 379 -13.66 -9.96 -11.68
CA VAL A 379 -13.20 -11.24 -12.20
C VAL A 379 -11.75 -11.42 -11.81
N GLU A 380 -11.45 -12.49 -11.10
CA GLU A 380 -10.11 -12.84 -10.64
C GLU A 380 -9.57 -14.02 -11.44
N LEU A 381 -8.34 -13.89 -11.92
CA LEU A 381 -7.61 -14.90 -12.66
C LEU A 381 -6.30 -15.22 -11.96
N GLU A 382 -6.02 -16.50 -11.77
CA GLU A 382 -4.70 -16.98 -11.34
C GLU A 382 -4.15 -17.96 -12.36
N GLY A 383 -2.85 -17.88 -12.59
CA GLY A 383 -2.20 -18.71 -13.59
C GLY A 383 -0.69 -18.59 -13.62
N GLN A 384 -0.12 -19.09 -14.71
CA GLN A 384 1.30 -19.02 -15.01
C GLN A 384 1.58 -18.75 -16.49
N TYR A 385 2.66 -18.03 -16.76
CA TYR A 385 3.25 -17.88 -18.08
C TYR A 385 4.40 -18.86 -18.25
N THR A 386 4.62 -19.38 -19.45
CA THR A 386 5.85 -20.11 -19.80
C THR A 386 6.45 -19.53 -21.08
N GLY A 387 7.59 -18.85 -20.95
CA GLY A 387 8.27 -18.14 -22.04
C GLY A 387 9.03 -16.91 -21.52
N VAL A 388 9.64 -16.14 -22.42
CA VAL A 388 10.20 -14.81 -22.08
C VAL A 388 9.04 -13.82 -22.09
N VAL A 389 8.70 -13.26 -20.93
CA VAL A 389 7.64 -12.26 -20.77
C VAL A 389 8.29 -10.92 -20.49
N GLU A 390 8.01 -9.92 -21.31
CA GLU A 390 8.54 -8.56 -21.10
C GLU A 390 7.71 -7.80 -20.04
N TYR A 391 6.38 -8.02 -20.02
CA TYR A 391 5.44 -7.45 -19.04
C TYR A 391 4.21 -8.34 -18.83
N PHE A 392 3.93 -8.80 -17.61
CA PHE A 392 2.80 -9.71 -17.30
C PHE A 392 1.40 -9.12 -17.50
N THR A 393 1.24 -7.79 -17.54
CA THR A 393 -0.08 -7.14 -17.55
C THR A 393 -0.74 -7.08 -18.92
N ASN A 394 0.02 -7.17 -20.01
CA ASN A 394 -0.53 -6.91 -21.36
C ASN A 394 -0.88 -8.19 -22.15
N GLU A 395 -0.70 -9.37 -21.54
CA GLU A 395 -0.47 -10.61 -22.30
C GLU A 395 -1.67 -11.58 -22.37
N ILE A 396 -2.75 -11.31 -21.62
CA ILE A 396 -3.98 -12.14 -21.62
C ILE A 396 -4.95 -11.70 -22.74
N GLY A 397 -4.77 -10.51 -23.32
CA GLY A 397 -5.60 -9.96 -24.38
C GLY A 397 -6.95 -9.42 -23.90
N ASN A 398 -7.86 -9.18 -24.84
CA ASN A 398 -9.21 -8.69 -24.51
C ASN A 398 -10.03 -9.78 -23.82
N MET A 399 -10.70 -9.39 -22.75
CA MET A 399 -11.56 -10.27 -21.96
C MET A 399 -12.94 -9.68 -21.84
N GLU A 400 -13.97 -10.53 -21.91
CA GLU A 400 -15.35 -10.10 -21.79
C GLU A 400 -16.13 -11.03 -20.87
N ILE A 401 -17.02 -10.48 -20.06
CA ILE A 401 -18.03 -11.26 -19.37
C ILE A 401 -19.24 -11.46 -20.29
N VAL A 402 -19.81 -12.66 -20.30
CA VAL A 402 -20.99 -13.03 -21.09
C VAL A 402 -22.18 -13.21 -20.16
N TYR A 403 -23.26 -12.50 -20.46
CA TYR A 403 -24.52 -12.60 -19.73
C TYR A 403 -25.49 -13.59 -20.37
N LYS A 404 -26.45 -14.09 -19.60
CA LYS A 404 -27.46 -15.10 -20.03
C LYS A 404 -28.37 -14.59 -21.14
N ASP A 405 -28.49 -13.27 -21.32
CA ASP A 405 -29.21 -12.66 -22.43
C ASP A 405 -28.39 -12.59 -23.73
N GLY A 406 -27.13 -13.04 -23.69
CA GLY A 406 -26.19 -13.05 -24.81
C GLY A 406 -25.42 -11.74 -25.01
N THR A 407 -25.62 -10.74 -24.15
CA THR A 407 -24.80 -9.52 -24.17
C THR A 407 -23.42 -9.80 -23.56
N THR A 408 -22.44 -9.02 -23.99
CA THR A 408 -21.08 -9.07 -23.43
C THR A 408 -20.65 -7.70 -22.94
N GLN A 409 -19.78 -7.68 -21.93
CA GLN A 409 -19.16 -6.47 -21.41
C GLN A 409 -17.66 -6.69 -21.28
N THR A 410 -16.88 -5.75 -21.82
CA THR A 410 -15.42 -5.78 -21.73
C THR A 410 -14.97 -5.62 -20.28
N LEU A 411 -14.02 -6.47 -19.89
CA LEU A 411 -13.34 -6.42 -18.61
C LEU A 411 -12.08 -5.57 -18.73
N ASN A 412 -11.91 -4.62 -17.82
CA ASN A 412 -10.75 -3.76 -17.73
C ASN A 412 -9.85 -4.22 -16.59
N GLN A 413 -8.55 -4.31 -16.84
CA GLN A 413 -7.60 -4.66 -15.78
C GLN A 413 -7.60 -3.58 -14.69
N HIS A 414 -7.79 -4.01 -13.44
CA HIS A 414 -7.74 -3.16 -12.27
C HIS A 414 -6.40 -3.30 -11.53
N SER A 415 -5.98 -4.54 -11.25
CA SER A 415 -4.72 -4.84 -10.60
C SER A 415 -4.14 -6.14 -11.14
N ALA A 416 -2.82 -6.28 -11.06
CA ALA A 416 -2.13 -7.51 -11.39
C ALA A 416 -0.83 -7.61 -10.59
N SER A 417 -0.47 -8.82 -10.21
CA SER A 417 0.77 -9.14 -9.52
C SER A 417 1.35 -10.42 -10.10
N GLY A 418 2.65 -10.60 -9.97
CA GLY A 418 3.33 -11.81 -10.45
C GLY A 418 4.72 -11.94 -9.86
N SER A 419 5.35 -13.09 -10.11
CA SER A 419 6.73 -13.37 -9.70
C SER A 419 7.65 -13.42 -10.93
N TYR A 420 8.76 -12.70 -10.87
CA TYR A 420 9.85 -12.83 -11.84
C TYR A 420 10.84 -13.87 -11.30
N GLN A 421 10.92 -15.03 -11.95
CA GLN A 421 12.07 -15.92 -11.81
C GLN A 421 12.84 -15.92 -13.13
N ASN A 422 14.14 -16.24 -13.07
CA ASN A 422 15.11 -16.07 -14.15
C ASN A 422 14.61 -16.52 -15.53
N GLU A 423 15.20 -15.97 -16.60
CA GLU A 423 14.92 -16.30 -18.00
C GLU A 423 14.66 -17.81 -18.23
N GLY A 424 13.40 -18.17 -18.51
CA GLY A 424 12.99 -19.50 -18.94
C GLY A 424 12.13 -20.31 -17.98
N ASP A 425 11.85 -19.83 -16.76
CA ASP A 425 10.97 -20.50 -15.80
C ASP A 425 9.51 -20.02 -15.89
N ALA A 426 8.58 -20.78 -15.31
CA ALA A 426 7.17 -20.44 -15.29
C ALA A 426 6.90 -19.29 -14.30
N GLU A 427 6.41 -18.15 -14.79
CA GLU A 427 6.09 -16.98 -13.97
C GLU A 427 4.63 -17.04 -13.53
N GLN A 428 4.38 -17.02 -12.21
CA GLN A 428 3.01 -17.02 -11.70
C GLN A 428 2.40 -15.62 -11.76
N PHE A 429 1.09 -15.54 -11.99
CA PHE A 429 0.36 -14.29 -11.96
C PHE A 429 -0.99 -14.41 -11.23
N TYR A 430 -1.41 -13.27 -10.68
CA TYR A 430 -2.77 -12.97 -10.26
C TYR A 430 -3.23 -11.70 -10.97
N MET A 431 -4.46 -11.68 -11.45
CA MET A 431 -5.06 -10.52 -12.11
C MET A 431 -6.49 -10.31 -11.64
N SER A 432 -6.83 -9.07 -11.31
CA SER A 432 -8.20 -8.64 -11.00
C SER A 432 -8.70 -7.68 -12.07
N LEU A 433 -9.90 -7.97 -12.58
CA LEU A 433 -10.53 -7.28 -13.70
C LEU A 433 -11.93 -6.81 -13.31
N HIS A 434 -12.30 -5.59 -13.72
CA HIS A 434 -13.62 -5.02 -13.44
C HIS A 434 -14.44 -4.91 -14.72
N ALA A 435 -15.75 -5.11 -14.62
CA ALA A 435 -16.67 -4.79 -15.70
C ALA A 435 -16.91 -3.27 -15.72
N GLY A 436 -16.57 -2.59 -16.81
CA GLY A 436 -16.85 -1.15 -16.95
C GLY A 436 -15.91 -0.22 -16.15
N TYR A 437 -16.44 0.91 -15.67
CA TYR A 437 -15.71 1.89 -14.84
C TYR A 437 -15.80 1.52 -13.35
N TYR A 438 -14.83 1.98 -12.54
CA TYR A 438 -14.77 1.77 -11.09
C TYR A 438 -16.15 1.86 -10.40
N ASN A 439 -16.53 0.80 -9.65
CA ASN A 439 -17.76 0.62 -8.87
C ASN A 439 -18.99 0.00 -9.57
N GLU A 440 -18.88 -0.48 -10.81
CA GLU A 440 -19.96 -1.30 -11.41
C GLU A 440 -20.01 -2.71 -10.79
N VAL A 441 -21.20 -3.13 -10.37
CA VAL A 441 -21.44 -4.46 -9.78
C VAL A 441 -21.82 -5.46 -10.87
N ILE A 442 -21.15 -6.60 -10.89
CA ILE A 442 -21.47 -7.74 -11.75
C ILE A 442 -22.68 -8.49 -11.16
N ASP A 443 -23.79 -8.55 -11.89
CA ASP A 443 -24.92 -9.42 -11.53
C ASP A 443 -24.58 -10.88 -11.82
N ILE A 444 -24.04 -11.55 -10.81
CA ILE A 444 -23.61 -12.96 -10.85
C ILE A 444 -24.72 -13.89 -11.30
N ASN A 445 -25.98 -13.59 -10.97
CA ASN A 445 -27.10 -14.42 -11.39
C ASN A 445 -27.38 -14.32 -12.89
N ASN A 446 -26.91 -13.28 -13.56
CA ASN A 446 -27.03 -13.08 -14.99
C ASN A 446 -25.77 -13.51 -15.77
N VAL A 447 -24.68 -13.90 -15.11
CA VAL A 447 -23.46 -14.35 -15.80
C VAL A 447 -23.67 -15.77 -16.35
N SER A 448 -23.25 -16.00 -17.59
CA SER A 448 -23.20 -17.33 -18.22
C SER A 448 -21.78 -17.83 -18.51
N GLY A 449 -20.82 -16.92 -18.63
CA GLY A 449 -19.43 -17.28 -18.92
C GLY A 449 -18.49 -16.09 -19.02
N ILE A 450 -17.23 -16.36 -19.33
CA ILE A 450 -16.21 -15.37 -19.70
C ILE A 450 -15.63 -15.76 -21.05
N ILE A 451 -15.39 -14.78 -21.91
CA ILE A 451 -14.58 -14.92 -23.11
C ILE A 451 -13.15 -14.54 -22.74
N LEU A 452 -12.25 -15.50 -22.79
CA LEU A 452 -10.81 -15.29 -22.69
C LEU A 452 -10.22 -15.56 -24.07
N HIS A 453 -9.61 -14.53 -24.67
CA HIS A 453 -9.06 -14.60 -26.02
C HIS A 453 -10.13 -14.98 -27.07
N THR A 454 -10.26 -16.26 -27.44
CA THR A 454 -11.30 -16.78 -28.36
C THR A 454 -12.16 -17.89 -27.76
N GLU A 455 -11.88 -18.29 -26.52
CA GLU A 455 -12.59 -19.37 -25.85
C GLU A 455 -13.62 -18.82 -24.88
N THR A 456 -14.84 -19.38 -24.96
CA THR A 456 -15.90 -19.09 -23.98
C THR A 456 -15.91 -20.15 -22.90
N ILE A 457 -15.67 -19.70 -21.67
CA ILE A 457 -15.64 -20.52 -20.47
C ILE A 457 -16.98 -20.32 -19.78
N ASN A 458 -17.81 -21.35 -19.77
CA ASN A 458 -19.15 -21.30 -19.18
C ASN A 458 -19.11 -21.70 -17.71
N PHE A 459 -20.01 -21.13 -16.90
CA PHE A 459 -20.20 -21.45 -15.49
C PHE A 459 -21.42 -22.33 -15.23
#